data_AF-A0A3L7PFF9-F1
#
_entry.id   AF-A0A3L7PFF9-F1
#
_cell.length_a   1.000
_cell.length_b   1.000
_cell.length_c   1.000
_cell.angle_alpha   90.00
_cell.angle_beta   90.00
_cell.angle_gamma   90.00
#
_symmetry.space_group_name_H-M   'P 1'
#
loop_
_entity.id
_entity.type
_entity.pdbx_description
1 polymer ?
#
loop_
_entity_poly.entity_id
_entity_poly.type
_entity_poly.pdbx_seq_one_letter_code
_entity_poly.pdbx_strand_id
1 'polypeptide(L)' 'MSVTVSTNIDLIRELRLRQWARGHYVHLESRSRSWHPIVLDEMRRRDEELLEAGVLDPAAQLAFVPLAPNTLHELAAAS' A
#
# COMPACT_ATOMS: atom_id res chain seq x y z
N MET A 1 -21.51 9.61 15.81
CA MET A 1 -20.86 10.91 16.13
C MET A 1 -19.55 10.94 15.37
N SER A 2 -19.53 11.52 14.18
CA SER A 2 -18.33 11.52 13.32
C SER A 2 -17.77 12.92 13.28
N VAL A 3 -16.55 13.09 13.80
CA VAL A 3 -15.89 14.38 13.96
C VAL A 3 -15.48 14.88 12.57
N THR A 4 -16.24 15.80 11.99
CA THR A 4 -15.83 16.54 10.79
C THR A 4 -14.84 17.61 11.23
N VAL A 5 -13.58 17.21 11.45
CA VAL A 5 -12.48 18.17 11.60
C VAL A 5 -12.11 18.67 10.21
N SER A 6 -13.03 19.40 9.59
CA SER A 6 -12.73 20.29 8.47
C SER A 6 -12.21 21.59 9.09
N THR A 7 -11.02 21.52 9.70
CA THR A 7 -10.22 22.72 9.95
C THR A 7 -10.15 23.47 8.63
N ASN A 8 -10.67 24.69 8.60
CA ASN A 8 -10.70 25.59 7.45
C ASN A 8 -9.28 25.78 6.91
N ILE A 9 -8.85 24.85 6.06
CA ILE A 9 -7.53 24.79 5.47
C ILE A 9 -7.73 25.11 4.01
N ASP A 10 -7.02 26.14 3.52
CA ASP A 10 -7.05 26.47 2.11
C ASP A 10 -6.67 25.24 1.27
N LEU A 11 -7.38 25.05 0.16
CA LEU A 11 -7.19 23.92 -0.75
C LEU A 11 -5.72 23.74 -1.15
N ILE A 12 -5.01 24.83 -1.39
CA ILE A 12 -3.57 24.80 -1.73
C ILE A 12 -2.75 24.17 -0.59
N ARG A 13 -3.06 24.49 0.66
CA ARG A 13 -2.34 23.95 1.82
C ARG A 13 -2.67 22.46 2.01
N GLU A 14 -3.92 22.05 1.85
CA GLU A 14 -4.28 20.63 1.85
C GLU A 14 -3.52 19.86 0.75
N LEU A 15 -3.53 20.35 -0.49
CA LEU A 15 -2.84 19.70 -1.61
C LEU A 15 -1.33 19.58 -1.36
N ARG A 16 -0.70 20.62 -0.79
CA ARG A 16 0.72 20.56 -0.40
C ARG A 16 0.97 19.51 0.68
N LEU A 17 0.11 19.40 1.69
CA LEU A 17 0.25 18.38 2.72
C LEU A 17 0.09 16.97 2.15
N ARG A 18 -0.88 16.76 1.26
CA ARG A 18 -1.07 15.48 0.56
C ARG A 18 0.14 15.14 -0.32
N GLN A 19 0.64 16.10 -1.09
CA GLN A 19 1.84 15.91 -1.91
C GLN A 19 3.06 15.55 -1.05
N TRP A 20 3.26 16.27 0.06
CA TRP A 20 4.34 15.96 0.99
C TRP A 20 4.21 14.55 1.56
N ALA A 21 3.00 14.16 1.97
CA ALA A 21 2.72 12.83 2.51
C ALA A 21 3.04 11.73 1.49
N ARG A 22 2.61 11.86 0.23
CA ARG A 22 2.95 10.88 -0.81
C ARG A 22 4.46 10.80 -1.08
N GLY A 23 5.16 11.92 -1.02
CA GLY A 23 6.63 11.97 -1.21
C GLY A 23 7.45 11.45 -0.03
N HIS A 24 6.88 11.38 1.17
CA HIS A 24 7.56 10.97 2.41
C HIS A 24 6.83 9.82 3.09
N TYR A 25 6.31 8.88 2.29
CA TYR A 25 5.52 7.78 2.81
C TYR A 25 6.30 6.94 3.83
N VAL A 26 5.64 6.62 4.95
CA VAL A 26 6.16 5.69 5.96
C VAL A 26 5.08 4.72 6.44
N HIS A 27 5.51 3.54 6.88
CA HIS A 27 4.65 2.54 7.51
C HIS A 27 4.05 3.02 8.82
N LEU A 28 2.94 2.40 9.22
CA LEU A 28 2.14 2.78 10.38
C LEU A 28 2.96 2.96 11.67
N GLU A 29 3.93 2.07 11.90
CA GLU A 29 4.77 2.05 13.10
C GLU A 29 5.68 3.28 13.22
N SER A 30 6.04 3.90 12.09
CA SER A 30 6.90 5.07 12.04
C SER A 30 6.12 6.39 12.03
N ARG A 31 4.79 6.36 12.09
CA ARG A 31 3.96 7.57 12.04
C ARG A 31 3.86 8.23 13.40
N SER A 32 4.13 9.53 13.46
CA SER A 32 3.84 10.31 14.66
C SER A 32 2.35 10.63 14.75
N ARG A 33 1.77 10.43 15.94
CA ARG A 33 0.38 10.84 16.23
C ARG A 33 0.20 12.36 16.23
N SER A 34 1.30 13.13 16.31
CA SER A 34 1.26 14.60 16.25
C SER A 34 1.18 15.16 14.82
N TRP A 35 1.26 14.30 13.79
CA TRP A 35 1.17 14.75 12.41
C TRP A 35 -0.23 15.23 12.05
N HIS A 36 -0.28 16.09 11.03
CA HIS A 36 -1.53 16.66 10.56
C HIS A 36 -2.50 15.56 10.09
N PRO A 37 -3.81 15.63 10.42
CA PRO A 37 -4.78 14.61 10.04
C PRO A 37 -4.81 14.30 8.53
N ILE A 38 -4.64 15.32 7.68
CA ILE A 38 -4.55 15.16 6.22
C ILE A 38 -3.35 14.30 5.80
N VAL A 39 -2.21 14.46 6.47
CA VAL A 39 -1.02 13.62 6.21
C VAL A 39 -1.33 12.19 6.60
N LEU A 40 -1.90 11.96 7.79
CA LEU A 40 -2.26 10.62 8.26
C LEU A 40 -3.32 9.94 7.36
N ASP A 41 -4.31 10.70 6.88
CA ASP A 41 -5.32 10.23 5.93
C ASP A 41 -4.70 9.84 4.58
N GLU A 42 -3.81 10.68 4.03
CA GLU A 42 -3.13 10.38 2.77
C GLU A 42 -2.21 9.16 2.88
N MET A 43 -1.52 9.01 4.02
CA MET A 43 -0.69 7.82 4.28
C MET A 43 -1.52 6.54 4.35
N ARG A 44 -2.73 6.60 4.94
CA ARG A 44 -3.66 5.47 4.97
C ARG A 44 -4.16 5.10 3.58
N ARG A 45 -4.52 6.09 2.74
CA ARG A 45 -4.87 5.82 1.35
C ARG A 45 -3.71 5.18 0.59
N ARG A 46 -2.49 5.62 0.86
CA ARG A 46 -1.29 5.02 0.27
C ARG A 46 -1.07 3.57 0.74
N ASP A 47 -1.41 3.24 1.99
CA ASP A 47 -1.41 1.85 2.47
C ASP A 47 -2.38 0.98 1.66
N GLU A 48 -3.60 1.47 1.45
CA GLU A 48 -4.65 0.78 0.69
C GLU A 48 -4.23 0.56 -0.77
N GLU A 49 -3.67 1.59 -1.43
CA GLU A 49 -3.13 1.50 -2.79
C GLU A 49 -2.02 0.43 -2.89
N LEU A 50 -1.14 0.35 -1.89
CA LEU A 50 -0.04 -0.61 -1.88
C LEU A 50 -0.49 -2.03 -1.55
N LEU A 51 -1.54 -2.18 -0.75
CA LEU A 51 -2.20 -3.46 -0.49
C LEU A 51 -2.88 -3.98 -1.77
N GLU A 52 -3.63 -3.11 -2.47
CA GLU A 52 -4.27 -3.45 -3.75
C GLU A 52 -3.25 -3.84 -4.83
N ALA A 53 -2.10 -3.16 -4.85
CA ALA A 53 -0.99 -3.50 -5.73
C ALA A 53 -0.24 -4.79 -5.33
N GLY A 54 -0.61 -5.45 -4.23
CA GLY A 54 0.07 -6.65 -3.70
C GLY A 54 1.47 -6.38 -3.15
N VAL A 55 1.86 -5.12 -2.96
CA VAL A 55 3.19 -4.73 -2.45
C VAL A 55 3.27 -4.91 -0.93
N LEU A 56 2.16 -4.71 -0.23
CA LEU A 56 2.05 -4.86 1.23
C LEU A 56 1.25 -6.08 1.66
N ASP A 57 0.97 -7.02 0.76
CA ASP A 57 0.19 -8.19 1.09
C ASP A 57 1.06 -9.23 1.84
N PRO A 58 0.84 -9.46 3.15
CA PRO A 58 1.59 -10.46 3.89
C PRO A 58 1.26 -11.90 3.44
N ALA A 59 0.10 -12.12 2.81
CA ALA A 59 -0.27 -13.39 2.20
C ALA A 59 0.35 -13.55 0.80
N ALA A 60 0.63 -12.46 0.07
CA ALA A 60 1.36 -12.53 -1.20
C ALA A 60 2.81 -12.98 -1.01
N GLN A 61 3.44 -12.68 0.14
CA GLN A 61 4.74 -13.29 0.50
C GLN A 61 4.68 -14.83 0.59
N LEU A 62 3.51 -15.41 0.92
CA LEU A 62 3.27 -16.85 0.99
C LEU A 62 2.69 -17.45 -0.31
N ALA A 63 2.23 -16.61 -1.24
CA ALA A 63 1.60 -17.03 -2.49
C ALA A 63 2.59 -17.24 -3.65
N PHE A 64 3.91 -17.13 -3.40
CA PHE A 64 4.92 -17.61 -4.34
C PHE A 64 4.91 -19.14 -4.33
N VAL A 65 3.96 -19.74 -5.05
CA VAL A 65 3.99 -21.16 -5.39
C VAL A 65 5.00 -21.31 -6.53
N PRO A 66 6.17 -21.93 -6.31
CA PRO A 66 7.03 -22.32 -7.41
C PRO A 66 6.21 -23.30 -8.24
N LEU A 67 5.99 -23.02 -9.53
CA LEU A 67 5.57 -24.06 -10.47
C LEU A 67 6.60 -25.18 -10.32
N ALA A 68 6.17 -26.35 -9.85
CA ALA A 68 7.06 -27.47 -9.66
C ALA A 68 7.80 -27.72 -10.98
N PRO A 69 9.15 -27.87 -10.98
CA PRO A 69 9.96 -27.90 -12.19
C PRO A 69 9.82 -29.21 -13.00
N ASN A 70 8.68 -29.88 -12.93
CA ASN A 70 8.49 -31.22 -13.47
C ASN A 70 7.35 -31.34 -14.49
N THR A 71 7.15 -30.32 -15.32
CA THR A 71 6.75 -30.58 -16.72
C THR A 71 7.97 -31.04 -17.52
N LEU A 72 8.53 -32.18 -17.12
CA LEU A 72 9.27 -33.02 -18.06
C LEU A 72 8.24 -33.44 -19.11
N HIS A 73 8.34 -32.88 -20.31
CA HIS A 73 7.82 -33.54 -21.49
C HIS A 73 8.51 -34.91 -21.55
N GLU A 74 7.89 -35.94 -20.97
CA GLU A 74 8.21 -37.32 -21.30
C GLU A 74 8.07 -37.43 -22.82
N LEU A 75 9.22 -37.59 -23.47
CA LEU A 75 9.31 -38.06 -24.83
C LEU A 75 8.52 -39.36 -24.87
N ALA A 76 7.33 -39.32 -25.47
CA ALA A 76 6.55 -40.50 -25.80
C ALA A 76 7.35 -41.33 -26.82
N ALA A 77 8.35 -42.05 -26.33
CA ALA A 77 8.89 -43.23 -26.96
C ALA A 77 7.87 -44.34 -26.72
N ALA A 78 6.95 -44.50 -27.67
CA ALA A 78 6.17 -45.72 -27.80
C ALA A 78 6.19 -46.12 -29.28
N SER A 79 7.08 -47.09 -29.53
CA SER A 79 7.13 -48.13 -30.58
C SER A 79 6.88 -47.76 -32.04
#